data_AF-A0A2N1UDE2-F1
#
_entry.id   AF-A0A2N1UDE2-F1
#
_cell.length_a   1.000
_cell.length_b   1.000
_cell.length_c   1.000
_cell.angle_alpha   90.00
_cell.angle_beta   90.00
_cell.angle_gamma   90.00
#
_symmetry.space_group_name_H-M   'P 1'
#
loop_
_entity.id
_entity.type
_entity.pdbx_description
1 polymer ?
#
loop_
_entity_poly.entity_id
_entity_poly.type
_entity_poly.pdbx_seq_one_letter_code
_entity_poly.pdbx_strand_id
1 'polypeptide(L)'
;MQKKISRLLVLLLVTAGLLITAGRVMADTQFDFYYQRIEKVVQINDPEPEGWWEKTKAFVKSGVNAVKRTWEGTVTRNLNLGEGSKRWYSGEDHNIAYDVNRVKVKSEAHLLELMGVKDESQLTDGQKALLAVYRHSTSDNVKDRMQYSYRNKISVILSDTTGFDDPGKYPHVTDDFWPYSSGMTIQMSSGRYNWPGSEASARSTFVHEFAHSFDRTIKEFIKPYGKDGSHFANELTKPRTAFVEGWAEFNEMLDSSDKVRQITNSVSFIKLEDKNKAGTYTNVEPESLTGAQLLSVEGINAIILHRIATEVPGGKDKVFKAFTSTRWKLFRDLSTITKQLCRQNPDDIAAIAQIIDERTLGKLSDKEFKSYIGSSAAAREFLENRKKAAEATVEADSGDVKASGKPFDIKVYTDGANPFSVK
;
A
#
# COMPACT_ATOMS: atom_id res chain seq x y z
N MET A 1 13.04 -15.53 -36.98
CA MET A 1 13.27 -14.08 -36.83
C MET A 1 12.01 -13.29 -36.46
N GLN A 2 10.85 -13.52 -37.10
CA GLN A 2 9.61 -12.76 -36.85
C GLN A 2 9.13 -12.70 -35.39
N LYS A 3 9.23 -13.79 -34.60
CA LYS A 3 8.83 -13.79 -33.17
C LYS A 3 9.69 -12.88 -32.27
N LYS A 4 10.96 -12.64 -32.61
CA LYS A 4 11.85 -11.75 -31.84
C LYS A 4 11.59 -10.27 -32.17
N ILE A 5 11.27 -9.97 -33.43
CA ILE A 5 10.93 -8.62 -33.89
C ILE A 5 9.60 -8.17 -33.30
N SER A 6 8.59 -9.05 -33.25
CA SER A 6 7.28 -8.76 -32.64
C SER A 6 7.37 -8.46 -31.14
N ARG A 7 8.17 -9.21 -30.37
CA ARG A 7 8.38 -8.93 -28.94
C ARG A 7 9.14 -7.62 -28.69
N LEU A 8 10.12 -7.29 -29.55
CA LEU A 8 10.86 -6.03 -29.45
C LEU A 8 9.97 -4.83 -29.81
N LEU A 9 9.07 -4.98 -30.78
CA LEU A 9 8.11 -3.94 -31.18
C LEU A 9 7.04 -3.71 -30.11
N VAL A 10 6.52 -4.77 -29.49
CA VAL A 10 5.61 -4.66 -28.34
C VAL A 10 6.32 -4.02 -27.15
N LEU A 11 7.56 -4.41 -26.85
CA LEU A 11 8.36 -3.77 -25.81
C LEU A 11 8.59 -2.29 -26.13
N LEU A 12 8.95 -1.93 -27.36
CA LEU A 12 9.14 -0.55 -27.80
C LEU A 12 7.85 0.27 -27.76
N LEU A 13 6.70 -0.30 -28.14
CA LEU A 13 5.39 0.36 -28.07
C LEU A 13 4.94 0.55 -26.62
N VAL A 14 5.17 -0.42 -25.74
CA VAL A 14 4.93 -0.29 -24.29
C VAL A 14 5.86 0.76 -23.69
N THR A 15 7.15 0.77 -24.07
CA THR A 15 8.13 1.74 -23.58
C THR A 15 7.83 3.15 -24.12
N ALA A 16 7.41 3.29 -25.39
CA ALA A 16 6.99 4.56 -25.99
C ALA A 16 5.68 5.08 -25.39
N GLY A 17 4.68 4.20 -25.16
CA GLY A 17 3.45 4.56 -24.44
C GLY A 17 3.69 4.98 -22.99
N LEU A 18 4.69 4.38 -22.33
CA LEU A 18 5.10 4.74 -20.97
C LEU A 18 5.86 6.07 -20.91
N LEU A 19 6.61 6.43 -21.97
CA LEU A 19 7.41 7.66 -22.07
C LEU A 19 6.64 8.89 -22.57
N ILE A 20 5.51 8.73 -23.27
CA ILE A 20 4.74 9.84 -23.88
C ILE A 20 3.78 10.55 -22.89
N THR A 21 3.61 10.06 -21.66
CA THR A 21 2.77 10.75 -20.64
C THR A 21 3.53 11.77 -19.79
N ALA A 22 4.63 12.32 -20.32
CA ALA A 22 5.35 13.42 -19.70
C ALA A 22 4.56 14.73 -19.88
N GLY A 23 3.95 15.21 -18.80
CA GLY A 23 3.70 16.65 -18.63
C GLY A 23 2.28 17.16 -18.83
N ARG A 24 1.24 16.39 -18.51
CA ARG A 24 -0.07 17.00 -18.24
C ARG A 24 -0.48 16.73 -16.80
N VAL A 25 -0.46 17.79 -16.00
CA VAL A 25 -1.37 17.93 -14.86
C VAL A 25 -2.76 17.90 -15.48
N MET A 26 -3.44 16.76 -15.38
CA MET A 26 -4.77 16.59 -15.92
C MET A 26 -5.76 17.18 -14.92
N ALA A 27 -6.77 17.90 -15.41
CA ALA A 27 -7.79 18.50 -14.57
C ALA A 27 -8.48 17.45 -13.68
N ASP A 28 -8.65 17.83 -12.41
CA ASP A 28 -9.35 17.20 -11.28
C ASP A 28 -9.68 15.72 -11.45
N THR A 29 -8.84 14.86 -10.86
CA THR A 29 -9.12 13.43 -10.71
C THR A 29 -10.50 13.24 -10.09
N GLN A 30 -11.36 12.42 -10.70
CA GLN A 30 -12.69 12.09 -10.17
C GLN A 30 -12.79 10.62 -9.79
N PHE A 31 -13.60 10.34 -8.78
CA PHE A 31 -13.99 8.97 -8.43
C PHE A 31 -15.32 8.59 -9.08
N ASP A 32 -15.33 7.45 -9.75
CA ASP A 32 -16.54 6.78 -10.19
C ASP A 32 -16.84 5.62 -9.23
N PHE A 33 -17.88 5.76 -8.42
CA PHE A 33 -18.27 4.73 -7.47
C PHE A 33 -19.21 3.70 -8.10
N TYR A 34 -18.95 2.44 -7.82
CA TYR A 34 -19.79 1.31 -8.14
C TYR A 34 -20.08 0.53 -6.86
N TYR A 35 -21.34 0.20 -6.64
CA TYR A 35 -21.72 -0.74 -5.59
C TYR A 35 -21.88 -2.12 -6.23
N GLN A 36 -21.24 -3.12 -5.64
CA GLN A 36 -21.22 -4.48 -6.14
C GLN A 36 -21.68 -5.43 -5.05
N ARG A 37 -22.81 -6.11 -5.25
CA ARG A 37 -23.32 -7.09 -4.28
C ARG A 37 -23.08 -8.51 -4.78
N ILE A 38 -22.62 -9.40 -3.90
CA ILE A 38 -22.59 -10.83 -4.18
C ILE A 38 -24.03 -11.37 -4.15
N GLU A 39 -24.46 -12.01 -5.23
CA GLU A 39 -25.78 -12.64 -5.31
C GLU A 39 -25.70 -14.12 -4.95
N LYS A 40 -24.64 -14.81 -5.37
CA LYS A 40 -24.38 -16.23 -5.03
C LYS A 40 -22.95 -16.66 -5.33
N VAL A 41 -22.51 -17.69 -4.61
CA VAL A 41 -21.33 -18.50 -4.96
C VAL A 41 -21.75 -19.61 -5.91
N VAL A 42 -20.96 -19.83 -6.97
CA VAL A 42 -21.26 -20.76 -8.05
C VAL A 42 -20.10 -21.73 -8.23
N GLN A 43 -20.40 -23.04 -8.21
CA GLN A 43 -19.46 -24.07 -8.61
C GLN A 43 -19.24 -24.03 -10.13
N ILE A 44 -18.02 -23.72 -10.56
CA ILE A 44 -17.67 -23.59 -11.99
C ILE A 44 -16.90 -24.78 -12.53
N ASN A 45 -16.16 -25.50 -11.68
CA ASN A 45 -15.48 -26.75 -12.04
C ASN A 45 -16.01 -27.90 -11.20
N ASP A 46 -15.89 -29.12 -11.73
CA ASP A 46 -16.18 -30.33 -10.98
C ASP A 46 -14.90 -30.78 -10.25
N PRO A 47 -14.86 -30.77 -8.91
CA PRO A 47 -13.66 -31.16 -8.17
C PRO A 47 -13.37 -32.66 -8.24
N GLU A 48 -14.39 -33.50 -8.48
CA GLU A 48 -14.25 -34.97 -8.47
C GLU A 48 -15.00 -35.62 -9.66
N PRO A 49 -14.54 -35.40 -10.91
CA PRO A 49 -15.19 -35.98 -12.08
C PRO A 49 -14.97 -37.50 -12.15
N GLU A 50 -16.07 -38.27 -12.15
CA GLU A 50 -16.05 -39.73 -12.25
C GLU A 50 -16.09 -40.22 -13.70
N GLY A 51 -15.17 -41.13 -14.06
CA GLY A 51 -15.10 -41.72 -15.40
C GLY A 51 -14.31 -40.89 -16.42
N TRP A 52 -13.86 -41.54 -17.49
CA TRP A 52 -12.96 -40.92 -18.49
C TRP A 52 -13.62 -39.77 -19.28
N TRP A 53 -14.90 -39.92 -19.60
CA TRP A 53 -15.64 -38.90 -20.36
C TRP A 53 -15.88 -37.63 -19.54
N GLU A 54 -16.29 -37.75 -18.28
CA GLU A 54 -16.49 -36.59 -17.40
C GLU A 54 -15.15 -35.91 -17.04
N LYS A 55 -14.06 -36.68 -16.87
CA LYS A 55 -12.71 -36.12 -16.75
C LYS A 55 -12.31 -35.27 -17.96
N THR A 56 -12.65 -35.70 -19.17
CA THR A 56 -12.36 -34.97 -20.40
C THR A 56 -13.18 -33.67 -20.47
N LYS A 57 -14.48 -33.72 -20.14
CA LYS A 57 -15.32 -32.52 -20.05
C LYS A 57 -14.82 -31.54 -18.99
N ALA A 58 -14.46 -32.04 -17.80
CA ALA A 58 -13.93 -31.24 -16.71
C ALA A 58 -12.62 -30.53 -17.11
N PHE A 59 -11.73 -31.22 -17.82
CA PHE A 59 -10.50 -30.63 -18.36
C PHE A 59 -10.79 -29.46 -19.32
N VAL A 60 -11.67 -29.67 -20.30
CA VAL A 60 -12.04 -28.61 -21.26
C VAL A 60 -12.71 -27.43 -20.55
N LYS A 61 -13.64 -27.72 -19.63
CA LYS A 61 -14.35 -26.70 -18.84
C LYS A 61 -13.39 -25.88 -17.99
N SER A 62 -12.44 -26.54 -17.32
CA SER A 62 -11.39 -25.90 -16.52
C SER A 62 -10.52 -24.99 -17.38
N GLY A 63 -10.10 -25.44 -18.57
CA GLY A 63 -9.34 -24.62 -19.52
C GLY A 63 -10.09 -23.36 -19.98
N VAL A 64 -11.39 -23.49 -20.30
CA VAL A 64 -12.24 -22.34 -20.64
C VAL A 64 -12.39 -21.38 -19.45
N ASN A 65 -12.59 -21.91 -18.25
CA ASN A 65 -12.73 -21.09 -17.04
C ASN A 65 -11.41 -20.38 -16.68
N ALA A 66 -10.25 -20.98 -16.94
CA ALA A 66 -8.96 -20.32 -16.75
C ALA A 66 -8.82 -19.09 -17.66
N VAL A 67 -9.17 -19.22 -18.96
CA VAL A 67 -9.17 -18.09 -19.89
C VAL A 67 -10.14 -16.99 -19.44
N LYS A 68 -11.34 -17.37 -18.99
CA LYS A 68 -12.34 -16.42 -18.47
C LYS A 68 -11.86 -15.72 -17.21
N ARG A 69 -11.24 -16.43 -16.26
CA ARG A 69 -10.63 -15.85 -15.04
C ARG A 69 -9.56 -14.83 -15.42
N THR A 70 -8.64 -15.18 -16.32
CA THR A 70 -7.59 -14.26 -16.77
C THR A 70 -8.16 -13.00 -17.42
N TRP A 71 -9.14 -13.17 -18.32
CA TRP A 71 -9.82 -12.04 -18.95
C TRP A 71 -10.56 -11.18 -17.92
N GLU A 72 -11.28 -11.79 -16.99
CA GLU A 72 -12.06 -11.10 -15.97
C GLU A 72 -11.17 -10.28 -15.04
N GLY A 73 -10.16 -10.91 -14.45
CA GLY A 73 -9.20 -10.25 -13.56
C GLY A 73 -8.37 -9.17 -14.24
N THR A 74 -8.12 -9.26 -15.56
CA THR A 74 -7.31 -8.27 -16.28
C THR A 74 -8.15 -7.13 -16.86
N VAL A 75 -9.36 -7.42 -17.35
CA VAL A 75 -10.16 -6.49 -18.16
C VAL A 75 -11.42 -6.03 -17.44
N THR A 76 -12.34 -6.92 -17.09
CA THR A 76 -13.66 -6.50 -16.58
C THR A 76 -13.64 -6.09 -15.10
N ARG A 77 -12.61 -6.51 -14.36
CA ARG A 77 -12.36 -6.09 -12.99
C ARG A 77 -11.66 -4.73 -12.88
N ASN A 78 -10.85 -4.37 -13.88
CA ASN A 78 -9.92 -3.24 -13.78
C ASN A 78 -10.06 -2.16 -14.86
N LEU A 79 -10.59 -2.48 -16.05
CA LEU A 79 -10.63 -1.57 -17.20
C LEU A 79 -12.04 -1.31 -17.71
N ASN A 80 -12.92 -2.32 -17.67
CA ASN A 80 -14.29 -2.22 -18.17
C ASN A 80 -15.29 -2.66 -17.10
N LEU A 81 -15.51 -1.78 -16.12
CA LEU A 81 -16.34 -2.12 -14.97
C LEU A 81 -17.80 -2.37 -15.34
N GLY A 82 -18.42 -1.46 -16.09
CA GLY A 82 -19.82 -1.56 -16.54
C GLY A 82 -20.84 -1.82 -15.42
N GLU A 83 -22.12 -1.79 -15.78
CA GLU A 83 -23.22 -2.17 -14.86
C GLU A 83 -23.76 -3.57 -15.19
N GLY A 84 -24.62 -4.09 -14.33
CA GLY A 84 -25.37 -5.34 -14.47
C GLY A 84 -24.70 -6.56 -13.84
N SER A 85 -25.25 -7.73 -14.15
CA SER A 85 -24.74 -9.01 -13.66
C SER A 85 -23.38 -9.35 -14.24
N LYS A 86 -22.42 -9.66 -13.37
CA LYS A 86 -21.06 -10.09 -13.72
C LYS A 86 -20.76 -11.41 -12.99
N ARG A 87 -19.77 -12.14 -13.51
CA ARG A 87 -19.18 -13.28 -12.83
C ARG A 87 -17.75 -12.92 -12.45
N TRP A 88 -17.44 -13.02 -11.16
CA TRP A 88 -16.14 -12.75 -10.58
C TRP A 88 -15.48 -14.08 -10.24
N TYR A 89 -14.32 -14.38 -10.83
CA TYR A 89 -13.66 -15.65 -10.58
C TYR A 89 -12.81 -15.56 -9.32
N SER A 90 -12.94 -16.57 -8.45
CA SER A 90 -12.10 -16.70 -7.27
C SER A 90 -10.63 -16.87 -7.69
N GLY A 91 -9.76 -16.16 -6.98
CA GLY A 91 -8.31 -16.28 -7.02
C GLY A 91 -7.81 -17.40 -6.11
N GLU A 92 -8.48 -17.62 -4.98
CA GLU A 92 -8.10 -18.62 -3.98
C GLU A 92 -8.60 -20.03 -4.30
N ASP A 93 -9.86 -20.20 -4.71
CA ASP A 93 -10.43 -21.49 -5.12
C ASP A 93 -10.77 -21.49 -6.60
N HIS A 94 -9.99 -22.25 -7.35
CA HIS A 94 -10.14 -22.35 -8.79
C HIS A 94 -11.44 -23.02 -9.24
N ASN A 95 -12.22 -23.60 -8.33
CA ASN A 95 -13.45 -24.31 -8.63
C ASN A 95 -14.72 -23.48 -8.46
N ILE A 96 -14.63 -22.29 -7.87
CA ILE A 96 -15.78 -21.40 -7.64
C ILE A 96 -15.66 -20.06 -8.38
N ALA A 97 -16.80 -19.39 -8.49
CA ALA A 97 -16.92 -17.99 -8.88
C ALA A 97 -18.09 -17.35 -8.13
N TYR A 98 -18.16 -16.03 -8.15
CA TYR A 98 -19.23 -15.24 -7.55
C TYR A 98 -20.07 -14.61 -8.67
N ASP A 99 -21.37 -14.84 -8.66
CA ASP A 99 -22.28 -14.02 -9.44
C ASP A 99 -22.53 -12.74 -8.64
N VAL A 100 -22.21 -11.60 -9.24
CA VAL A 100 -22.32 -10.28 -8.60
C VAL A 100 -23.21 -9.37 -9.44
N ASN A 101 -23.94 -8.46 -8.79
CA ASN A 101 -24.63 -7.38 -9.47
C ASN A 101 -23.91 -6.06 -9.18
N ARG A 102 -23.55 -5.33 -10.24
CA ARG A 102 -22.80 -4.07 -10.14
C ARG A 102 -23.63 -2.90 -10.67
N VAL A 103 -23.76 -1.84 -9.87
CA VAL A 103 -24.53 -0.64 -10.22
C VAL A 103 -23.68 0.60 -9.95
N LYS A 104 -23.72 1.58 -10.86
CA LYS A 104 -23.00 2.84 -10.66
C LYS A 104 -23.73 3.69 -9.63
N VAL A 105 -23.02 4.11 -8.59
CA VAL A 105 -23.54 4.99 -7.53
C VAL A 105 -23.71 6.40 -8.09
N LYS A 106 -24.82 7.05 -7.77
CA LYS A 106 -25.21 8.37 -8.31
C LYS A 106 -25.24 9.45 -7.23
N SER A 107 -25.51 9.05 -6.00
CA SER A 107 -25.59 9.88 -4.81
C SER A 107 -25.47 8.99 -3.57
N GLU A 108 -25.29 9.60 -2.41
CA GLU A 108 -25.35 8.88 -1.13
C GLU A 108 -26.71 8.19 -0.90
N ALA A 109 -27.82 8.86 -1.21
CA ALA A 109 -29.15 8.27 -1.11
C ALA A 109 -29.32 7.05 -2.01
N HIS A 110 -28.77 7.10 -3.23
CA HIS A 110 -28.75 5.94 -4.12
C HIS A 110 -27.88 4.81 -3.57
N LEU A 111 -26.76 5.10 -2.88
CA LEU A 111 -25.94 4.08 -2.23
C LEU A 111 -26.71 3.37 -1.11
N LEU A 112 -27.42 4.12 -0.25
CA LEU A 112 -28.26 3.56 0.80
C LEU A 112 -29.39 2.67 0.24
N GLU A 113 -30.02 3.12 -0.84
CA GLU A 113 -31.02 2.31 -1.58
C GLU A 113 -30.42 1.00 -2.09
N LEU A 114 -29.21 1.05 -2.68
CA LEU A 114 -28.52 -0.14 -3.18
C LEU A 114 -28.09 -1.10 -2.06
N MET A 115 -27.77 -0.58 -0.88
CA MET A 115 -27.52 -1.36 0.35
C MET A 115 -28.80 -2.00 0.93
N GLY A 116 -29.98 -1.63 0.40
CA GLY A 116 -31.27 -2.22 0.78
C GLY A 116 -31.86 -1.65 2.07
N VAL A 117 -31.40 -0.48 2.52
CA VAL A 117 -31.88 0.15 3.76
C VAL A 117 -32.60 1.47 3.48
N LYS A 118 -33.49 1.86 4.40
CA LYS A 118 -34.14 3.17 4.37
C LYS A 118 -33.36 4.23 5.15
N ASP A 119 -32.58 3.79 6.14
CA ASP A 119 -31.83 4.65 7.02
C ASP A 119 -30.50 4.00 7.42
N GLU A 120 -29.52 4.84 7.79
CA GLU A 120 -28.16 4.42 8.13
C GLU A 120 -28.08 3.52 9.38
N SER A 121 -29.07 3.59 10.29
CA SER A 121 -29.05 2.78 11.52
C SER A 121 -29.30 1.28 11.25
N GLN A 122 -29.85 0.96 10.07
CA GLN A 122 -30.09 -0.42 9.62
C GLN A 122 -28.88 -1.06 8.94
N LEU A 123 -27.83 -0.29 8.65
CA LEU A 123 -26.64 -0.81 7.98
C LEU A 123 -25.86 -1.76 8.90
N THR A 124 -25.31 -2.82 8.32
CA THR A 124 -24.26 -3.61 8.98
C THR A 124 -23.01 -2.75 9.18
N ASP A 125 -22.13 -3.14 10.09
CA ASP A 125 -20.88 -2.39 10.31
C ASP A 125 -20.02 -2.35 9.04
N GLY A 126 -19.99 -3.46 8.29
CA GLY A 126 -19.31 -3.51 6.99
C GLY A 126 -19.91 -2.54 5.96
N GLN A 127 -21.24 -2.37 5.92
CA GLN A 127 -21.87 -1.40 5.03
C GLN A 127 -21.64 0.06 5.49
N LYS A 128 -21.65 0.33 6.80
CA LYS A 128 -21.27 1.64 7.35
C LYS A 128 -19.84 2.02 6.96
N ALA A 129 -18.92 1.07 6.99
CA ALA A 129 -17.55 1.26 6.51
C ALA A 129 -17.48 1.64 5.03
N LEU A 130 -18.24 0.96 4.15
CA LEU A 130 -18.30 1.32 2.72
C LEU A 130 -18.91 2.72 2.50
N LEU A 131 -19.96 3.07 3.25
CA LEU A 131 -20.56 4.41 3.22
C LEU A 131 -19.55 5.48 3.69
N ALA A 132 -18.79 5.19 4.74
CA ALA A 132 -17.74 6.08 5.24
C ALA A 132 -16.64 6.31 4.19
N VAL A 133 -16.26 5.30 3.41
CA VAL A 133 -15.35 5.47 2.28
C VAL A 133 -15.94 6.42 1.23
N TYR A 134 -17.19 6.20 0.82
CA TYR A 134 -17.87 7.07 -0.15
C TYR A 134 -17.85 8.53 0.29
N ARG A 135 -18.26 8.80 1.54
CA ARG A 135 -18.26 10.15 2.13
C ARG A 135 -16.85 10.75 2.18
N HIS A 136 -15.89 9.98 2.69
CA HIS A 136 -14.51 10.45 2.87
C HIS A 136 -13.80 10.77 1.55
N SER A 137 -14.17 10.12 0.45
CA SER A 137 -13.63 10.41 -0.89
C SER A 137 -13.85 11.86 -1.36
N THR A 138 -14.80 12.57 -0.73
CA THR A 138 -15.12 13.98 -1.01
C THR A 138 -14.48 14.96 -0.03
N SER A 139 -13.71 14.46 0.94
CA SER A 139 -13.02 15.29 1.94
C SER A 139 -11.95 16.18 1.29
N ASP A 140 -11.65 17.30 1.95
CA ASP A 140 -10.65 18.26 1.46
C ASP A 140 -9.25 17.63 1.41
N ASN A 141 -8.92 16.77 2.36
CA ASN A 141 -7.66 16.03 2.35
C ASN A 141 -7.52 15.14 1.11
N VAL A 142 -8.59 14.47 0.69
CA VAL A 142 -8.57 13.63 -0.52
C VAL A 142 -8.53 14.49 -1.78
N LYS A 143 -9.32 15.57 -1.85
CA LYS A 143 -9.30 16.53 -2.97
C LYS A 143 -7.94 17.18 -3.15
N ASP A 144 -7.28 17.56 -2.07
CA ASP A 144 -5.94 18.13 -2.10
C ASP A 144 -4.92 17.17 -2.75
N ARG A 145 -5.08 15.86 -2.57
CA ARG A 145 -4.20 14.85 -3.18
C ARG A 145 -4.53 14.58 -4.66
N MET A 146 -5.77 14.82 -5.10
CA MET A 146 -6.24 14.56 -6.47
C MET A 146 -5.45 15.34 -7.54
N GLN A 147 -4.90 16.50 -7.20
CA GLN A 147 -4.08 17.31 -8.12
C GLN A 147 -2.75 16.65 -8.51
N TYR A 148 -2.26 15.71 -7.69
CA TYR A 148 -0.99 15.01 -7.92
C TYR A 148 -1.18 13.70 -8.71
N SER A 149 -2.42 13.30 -8.94
CA SER A 149 -2.75 12.17 -9.77
C SER A 149 -2.53 12.47 -11.25
N TYR A 150 -2.00 11.48 -11.95
CA TYR A 150 -1.82 11.53 -13.41
C TYR A 150 -3.03 10.95 -14.15
N ARG A 151 -4.08 10.55 -13.41
CA ARG A 151 -5.33 10.01 -13.93
C ARG A 151 -6.42 11.03 -13.73
N ASN A 152 -7.27 11.22 -14.73
CA ASN A 152 -8.48 12.02 -14.57
C ASN A 152 -9.63 11.25 -13.90
N LYS A 153 -9.50 9.92 -13.80
CA LYS A 153 -10.58 9.07 -13.31
C LYS A 153 -10.03 7.83 -12.63
N ILE A 154 -10.56 7.52 -11.45
CA ILE A 154 -10.32 6.30 -10.70
C ILE A 154 -11.68 5.71 -10.37
N SER A 155 -11.85 4.41 -10.58
CA SER A 155 -13.09 3.75 -10.20
C SER A 155 -12.97 3.13 -8.82
N VAL A 156 -14.01 3.20 -8.01
CA VAL A 156 -14.06 2.62 -6.67
C VAL A 156 -15.19 1.62 -6.62
N ILE A 157 -14.88 0.34 -6.41
CA ILE A 157 -15.85 -0.74 -6.22
C ILE A 157 -16.06 -0.93 -4.72
N LEU A 158 -17.26 -0.65 -4.26
CA LEU A 158 -17.74 -0.97 -2.92
C LEU A 158 -18.40 -2.35 -2.98
N SER A 159 -17.63 -3.40 -2.68
CA SER A 159 -18.09 -4.78 -2.70
C SER A 159 -18.81 -5.12 -1.40
N ASP A 160 -20.10 -5.38 -1.48
CA ASP A 160 -20.90 -5.86 -0.36
C ASP A 160 -20.95 -7.39 -0.34
N THR A 161 -20.34 -7.96 0.69
CA THR A 161 -20.30 -9.39 0.99
C THR A 161 -21.36 -9.83 1.99
N THR A 162 -22.25 -8.93 2.43
CA THR A 162 -23.28 -9.22 3.45
C THR A 162 -24.06 -10.50 3.10
N GLY A 163 -24.10 -11.44 4.04
CA GLY A 163 -24.73 -12.75 3.85
C GLY A 163 -23.79 -13.85 3.36
N PHE A 164 -22.52 -13.50 3.08
CA PHE A 164 -21.44 -14.41 2.74
C PHE A 164 -20.29 -14.34 3.76
N ASP A 165 -20.57 -13.83 4.95
CA ASP A 165 -19.57 -13.53 5.99
C ASP A 165 -19.20 -14.73 6.87
N ASP A 166 -19.84 -15.90 6.68
CA ASP A 166 -19.52 -17.13 7.40
C ASP A 166 -18.29 -17.82 6.78
N PRO A 167 -17.11 -17.79 7.44
CA PRO A 167 -15.89 -18.37 6.88
C PRO A 167 -15.93 -19.90 6.84
N GLY A 168 -16.80 -20.57 7.61
CA GLY A 168 -16.99 -22.01 7.53
C GLY A 168 -17.72 -22.43 6.25
N LYS A 169 -18.59 -21.56 5.74
CA LYS A 169 -19.36 -21.79 4.50
C LYS A 169 -18.72 -21.17 3.26
N TYR A 170 -18.06 -20.02 3.43
CA TYR A 170 -17.48 -19.22 2.36
C TYR A 170 -16.03 -18.80 2.69
N PRO A 171 -15.12 -19.77 2.84
CA PRO A 171 -13.77 -19.52 3.37
C PRO A 171 -12.93 -18.53 2.55
N HIS A 172 -13.22 -18.39 1.25
CA HIS A 172 -12.41 -17.60 0.33
C HIS A 172 -12.95 -16.17 0.09
N VAL A 173 -14.15 -15.83 0.59
CA VAL A 173 -14.78 -14.52 0.26
C VAL A 173 -13.97 -13.34 0.79
N THR A 174 -13.43 -13.44 2.00
CA THR A 174 -12.63 -12.35 2.58
C THR A 174 -11.38 -12.05 1.76
N ASP A 175 -10.71 -13.08 1.27
CA ASP A 175 -9.46 -12.97 0.51
C ASP A 175 -9.71 -12.53 -0.93
N ASP A 176 -10.71 -13.12 -1.60
CA ASP A 176 -11.05 -12.78 -2.99
C ASP A 176 -11.60 -11.36 -3.16
N PHE A 177 -12.19 -10.81 -2.09
CA PHE A 177 -12.68 -9.44 -2.02
C PHE A 177 -11.79 -8.54 -1.15
N TRP A 178 -10.55 -8.94 -0.85
CA TRP A 178 -9.62 -8.11 -0.07
C TRP A 178 -9.47 -6.71 -0.71
N PRO A 179 -9.38 -5.63 0.09
CA PRO A 179 -9.13 -4.29 -0.44
C PRO A 179 -7.83 -4.23 -1.25
N TYR A 180 -7.87 -3.58 -2.42
CA TYR A 180 -6.68 -3.44 -3.26
C TYR A 180 -6.84 -2.30 -4.27
N SER A 181 -5.71 -1.88 -4.85
CA SER A 181 -5.66 -0.98 -6.02
C SER A 181 -4.94 -1.62 -7.21
N SER A 182 -5.54 -1.52 -8.40
CA SER A 182 -4.87 -1.81 -9.67
C SER A 182 -4.24 -0.58 -10.32
N GLY A 183 -4.25 0.55 -9.62
CA GLY A 183 -3.91 1.85 -10.18
C GLY A 183 -5.11 2.58 -10.79
N MET A 184 -6.03 1.87 -11.45
CA MET A 184 -7.23 2.44 -12.10
C MET A 184 -8.52 2.15 -11.35
N THR A 185 -8.53 1.06 -10.59
CA THR A 185 -9.65 0.62 -9.78
C THR A 185 -9.17 0.40 -8.35
N ILE A 186 -9.95 0.89 -7.40
CA ILE A 186 -9.85 0.56 -5.98
C ILE A 186 -11.01 -0.37 -5.64
N GLN A 187 -10.74 -1.46 -4.94
CA GLN A 187 -11.76 -2.30 -4.33
C GLN A 187 -11.76 -2.09 -2.82
N MET A 188 -12.96 -1.96 -2.26
CA MET A 188 -13.22 -2.03 -0.83
C MET A 188 -14.25 -3.14 -0.59
N SER A 189 -14.22 -3.80 0.57
CA SER A 189 -15.13 -4.91 0.90
C SER A 189 -15.77 -4.74 2.27
N SER A 190 -17.09 -4.92 2.36
CA SER A 190 -17.80 -4.85 3.65
C SER A 190 -17.34 -5.92 4.63
N GLY A 191 -17.10 -7.16 4.17
CA GLY A 191 -16.70 -8.28 5.02
C GLY A 191 -15.41 -8.03 5.81
N ARG A 192 -14.44 -7.31 5.21
CA ARG A 192 -13.18 -6.94 5.90
C ARG A 192 -13.40 -6.04 7.11
N TYR A 193 -14.48 -5.26 7.10
CA TYR A 193 -14.81 -4.22 8.06
C TYR A 193 -16.10 -4.51 8.83
N ASN A 194 -16.55 -5.77 8.87
CA ASN A 194 -17.79 -6.12 9.55
C ASN A 194 -17.58 -6.29 11.07
N TRP A 195 -17.22 -5.19 11.74
CA TRP A 195 -17.04 -5.09 13.18
C TRP A 195 -17.29 -3.65 13.67
N PRO A 196 -17.76 -3.44 14.92
CA PRO A 196 -18.18 -2.12 15.39
C PRO A 196 -17.06 -1.07 15.38
N GLY A 197 -17.28 0.08 14.73
CA GLY A 197 -16.33 1.20 14.69
C GLY A 197 -15.27 1.11 13.58
N SER A 198 -15.45 0.22 12.61
CA SER A 198 -14.51 -0.03 11.52
C SER A 198 -14.39 1.08 10.47
N GLU A 199 -15.24 2.10 10.53
CA GLU A 199 -15.30 3.18 9.54
C GLU A 199 -13.97 3.94 9.44
N ALA A 200 -13.27 4.13 10.55
CA ALA A 200 -11.96 4.77 10.56
C ALA A 200 -10.90 3.93 9.82
N SER A 201 -10.91 2.61 10.04
CA SER A 201 -10.02 1.69 9.33
C SER A 201 -10.32 1.64 7.83
N ALA A 202 -11.60 1.64 7.44
CA ALA A 202 -11.99 1.65 6.04
C ALA A 202 -11.59 2.94 5.31
N ARG A 203 -11.74 4.10 5.95
CA ARG A 203 -11.21 5.38 5.42
C ARG A 203 -9.70 5.35 5.24
N SER A 204 -8.97 4.84 6.24
CA SER A 204 -7.52 4.70 6.18
C SER A 204 -7.08 3.82 5.00
N THR A 205 -7.67 2.62 4.88
CA THR A 205 -7.38 1.74 3.74
C THR A 205 -7.74 2.37 2.40
N PHE A 206 -8.85 3.11 2.31
CA PHE A 206 -9.18 3.82 1.07
C PHE A 206 -8.10 4.85 0.69
N VAL A 207 -7.59 5.62 1.66
CA VAL A 207 -6.49 6.58 1.40
C VAL A 207 -5.22 5.86 0.96
N HIS A 208 -4.92 4.71 1.57
CA HIS A 208 -3.81 3.84 1.19
C HIS A 208 -3.93 3.41 -0.29
N GLU A 209 -5.07 2.84 -0.68
CA GLU A 209 -5.30 2.36 -2.05
C GLU A 209 -5.41 3.51 -3.08
N PHE A 210 -5.88 4.67 -2.64
CA PHE A 210 -5.85 5.89 -3.45
C PHE A 210 -4.42 6.33 -3.73
N ALA A 211 -3.51 6.26 -2.74
CA ALA A 211 -2.10 6.58 -2.93
C ALA A 211 -1.42 5.70 -3.97
N HIS A 212 -1.72 4.39 -3.97
CA HIS A 212 -1.30 3.46 -5.03
C HIS A 212 -1.87 3.82 -6.40
N SER A 213 -3.05 4.46 -6.45
CA SER A 213 -3.71 4.83 -7.70
C SER A 213 -2.98 5.93 -8.48
N PHE A 214 -2.23 6.78 -7.79
CA PHE A 214 -1.39 7.81 -8.39
C PHE A 214 0.12 7.56 -8.25
N ASP A 215 0.51 6.38 -7.76
CA ASP A 215 1.88 5.88 -7.86
C ASP A 215 2.07 5.02 -9.13
N ARG A 216 3.14 5.30 -9.88
CA ARG A 216 3.55 4.52 -11.07
C ARG A 216 4.74 3.62 -10.80
N THR A 217 5.26 3.63 -9.59
CA THR A 217 6.46 2.90 -9.22
C THR A 217 6.19 1.41 -9.32
N ILE A 218 7.08 0.68 -9.98
CA ILE A 218 7.02 -0.77 -10.02
C ILE A 218 7.89 -1.32 -8.90
N LYS A 219 7.31 -2.21 -8.10
CA LYS A 219 8.00 -3.00 -7.09
C LYS A 219 9.12 -3.83 -7.73
N GLU A 220 9.98 -4.41 -6.91
CA GLU A 220 10.99 -5.36 -7.39
C GLU A 220 10.33 -6.53 -8.14
N PHE A 221 10.88 -6.89 -9.30
CA PHE A 221 10.32 -7.96 -10.15
C PHE A 221 10.43 -9.36 -9.53
N ILE A 222 11.37 -9.55 -8.61
CA ILE A 222 11.66 -10.84 -7.98
C ILE A 222 11.53 -10.65 -6.48
N LYS A 223 10.50 -11.28 -5.90
CA LYS A 223 10.24 -11.31 -4.45
C LYS A 223 10.31 -9.89 -3.84
N PRO A 224 9.35 -9.01 -4.21
CA PRO A 224 9.26 -7.66 -3.65
C PRO A 224 9.11 -7.68 -2.12
N TYR A 225 8.40 -8.70 -1.64
CA TYR A 225 8.15 -8.99 -0.24
C TYR A 225 8.92 -10.23 0.24
N GLY A 226 8.57 -10.68 1.45
CA GLY A 226 8.84 -12.01 1.96
C GLY A 226 8.42 -13.16 1.02
N LYS A 227 8.86 -14.36 1.39
CA LYS A 227 8.54 -15.66 0.79
C LYS A 227 7.04 -15.96 0.81
N ASP A 228 6.30 -15.53 1.82
CA ASP A 228 4.84 -15.68 1.87
C ASP A 228 4.10 -14.71 0.93
N GLY A 229 4.74 -13.63 0.52
CA GLY A 229 4.16 -12.60 -0.35
C GLY A 229 3.29 -11.58 0.39
N SER A 230 3.18 -11.67 1.71
CA SER A 230 2.51 -10.68 2.57
C SER A 230 3.45 -9.52 2.89
N HIS A 231 2.91 -8.45 3.49
CA HIS A 231 3.74 -7.39 4.05
C HIS A 231 3.13 -6.75 5.29
N PHE A 232 4.00 -6.17 6.10
CA PHE A 232 3.64 -5.34 7.24
C PHE A 232 4.39 -4.01 7.19
N ALA A 233 3.78 -2.96 7.74
CA ALA A 233 4.41 -1.65 7.83
C ALA A 233 5.79 -1.67 8.51
N ASN A 234 6.04 -2.63 9.41
CA ASN A 234 7.32 -2.80 10.09
C ASN A 234 8.15 -3.98 9.58
N GLU A 235 7.88 -4.50 8.39
CA GLU A 235 8.65 -5.59 7.78
C GLU A 235 9.85 -5.07 6.99
N LEU A 236 10.98 -5.79 7.09
CA LEU A 236 12.12 -5.59 6.20
C LEU A 236 11.82 -6.20 4.83
N THR A 237 11.53 -5.36 3.85
CA THR A 237 11.25 -5.76 2.47
C THR A 237 12.37 -5.29 1.53
N LYS A 238 12.07 -5.09 0.24
CA LYS A 238 13.00 -4.51 -0.73
C LYS A 238 12.82 -2.99 -0.84
N PRO A 239 13.87 -2.22 -1.20
CA PRO A 239 13.82 -0.75 -1.15
C PRO A 239 12.66 -0.08 -1.92
N ARG A 240 12.33 -0.53 -3.15
CA ARG A 240 11.20 0.05 -3.90
C ARG A 240 9.87 -0.40 -3.32
N THR A 241 9.77 -1.65 -2.90
CA THR A 241 8.57 -2.16 -2.24
C THR A 241 8.28 -1.40 -0.95
N ALA A 242 9.30 -1.22 -0.11
CA ALA A 242 9.24 -0.38 1.08
C ALA A 242 8.84 1.07 0.77
N PHE A 243 9.27 1.60 -0.37
CA PHE A 243 8.88 2.94 -0.80
C PHE A 243 7.43 3.02 -1.27
N VAL A 244 6.95 2.04 -2.05
CA VAL A 244 5.57 2.02 -2.57
C VAL A 244 4.57 1.97 -1.44
N GLU A 245 4.74 1.05 -0.49
CA GLU A 245 3.85 0.97 0.66
C GLU A 245 4.09 2.12 1.65
N GLY A 246 5.35 2.53 1.84
CA GLY A 246 5.68 3.70 2.65
C GLY A 246 5.06 5.00 2.11
N TRP A 247 4.87 5.13 0.80
CA TRP A 247 4.16 6.24 0.17
C TRP A 247 2.66 6.23 0.51
N ALA A 248 2.04 5.05 0.50
CA ALA A 248 0.64 4.89 0.86
C ALA A 248 0.41 5.16 2.35
N GLU A 249 1.25 4.58 3.21
CA GLU A 249 1.27 4.79 4.65
C GLU A 249 1.50 6.27 5.03
N PHE A 250 2.42 6.97 4.33
CA PHE A 250 2.61 8.42 4.47
C PHE A 250 1.31 9.21 4.20
N ASN A 251 0.55 8.83 3.16
CA ASN A 251 -0.69 9.51 2.82
C ASN A 251 -1.79 9.25 3.86
N GLU A 252 -1.84 8.06 4.45
CA GLU A 252 -2.71 7.75 5.61
C GLU A 252 -2.30 8.58 6.84
N MET A 253 -1.01 8.71 7.11
CA MET A 253 -0.48 9.53 8.21
C MET A 253 -0.84 11.01 8.07
N LEU A 254 -0.84 11.56 6.85
CA LEU A 254 -1.34 12.91 6.59
C LEU A 254 -2.85 13.07 6.83
N ASP A 255 -3.60 11.97 6.82
CA ASP A 255 -5.05 11.97 7.00
C ASP A 255 -5.46 11.74 8.47
N SER A 256 -4.66 11.00 9.24
CA SER A 256 -5.00 10.55 10.58
C SER A 256 -3.80 10.56 11.53
N SER A 257 -3.92 11.30 12.64
CA SER A 257 -2.95 11.29 13.73
C SER A 257 -2.85 9.93 14.43
N ASP A 258 -3.93 9.14 14.43
CA ASP A 258 -3.89 7.79 15.00
C ASP A 258 -3.05 6.85 14.14
N LYS A 259 -3.06 7.05 12.82
CA LYS A 259 -2.16 6.34 11.92
C LYS A 259 -0.70 6.73 12.16
N VAL A 260 -0.42 8.02 12.39
CA VAL A 260 0.94 8.48 12.79
C VAL A 260 1.43 7.71 14.03
N ARG A 261 0.58 7.63 15.06
CA ARG A 261 0.90 6.91 16.31
C ARG A 261 1.07 5.41 16.07
N GLN A 262 0.18 4.80 15.31
CA GLN A 262 0.22 3.38 14.97
C GLN A 262 1.54 3.02 14.28
N ILE A 263 1.88 3.71 13.20
CA ILE A 263 3.08 3.42 12.41
C ILE A 263 4.36 3.68 13.21
N THR A 264 4.40 4.77 13.99
CA THR A 264 5.53 5.06 14.87
C THR A 264 5.73 3.95 15.91
N ASN A 265 4.65 3.42 16.49
CA ASN A 265 4.74 2.31 17.45
C ASN A 265 5.09 0.98 16.78
N SER A 266 4.60 0.73 15.57
CA SER A 266 4.86 -0.51 14.85
C SER A 266 6.34 -0.68 14.50
N VAL A 267 7.04 0.40 14.16
CA VAL A 267 8.47 0.33 13.79
C VAL A 267 9.42 0.23 14.99
N SER A 268 8.92 0.22 16.23
CA SER A 268 9.74 -0.07 17.42
C SER A 268 10.38 -1.46 17.35
N PHE A 269 9.78 -2.38 16.61
CA PHE A 269 10.37 -3.67 16.27
C PHE A 269 10.24 -3.91 14.78
N ILE A 270 11.27 -4.46 14.15
CA ILE A 270 11.25 -4.80 12.72
C ILE A 270 11.02 -6.29 12.55
N LYS A 271 10.02 -6.65 11.75
CA LYS A 271 9.72 -8.02 11.35
C LYS A 271 10.69 -8.48 10.28
N LEU A 272 11.35 -9.61 10.53
CA LEU A 272 12.18 -10.33 9.57
C LEU A 272 11.53 -11.68 9.29
N GLU A 273 11.08 -11.92 8.06
CA GLU A 273 10.58 -13.23 7.67
C GLU A 273 11.73 -14.24 7.52
N ASP A 274 11.50 -15.47 7.97
CA ASP A 274 12.42 -16.59 7.82
C ASP A 274 12.62 -16.94 6.34
N LYS A 275 13.88 -16.95 5.89
CA LYS A 275 14.25 -17.23 4.50
C LYS A 275 13.86 -18.63 4.03
N ASN A 276 13.74 -19.57 4.97
CA ASN A 276 13.46 -20.97 4.73
C ASN A 276 11.97 -21.30 4.92
N LYS A 277 11.22 -20.57 5.75
CA LYS A 277 9.83 -20.86 6.07
C LYS A 277 8.91 -19.65 5.93
N ALA A 278 8.02 -19.72 4.93
CA ALA A 278 7.02 -18.67 4.66
C ALA A 278 6.12 -18.41 5.89
N GLY A 279 5.81 -17.14 6.16
CA GLY A 279 4.89 -16.70 7.21
C GLY A 279 5.43 -16.85 8.62
N THR A 280 6.71 -17.20 8.78
CA THR A 280 7.38 -17.26 10.09
C THR A 280 8.26 -16.02 10.26
N TYR A 281 8.04 -15.26 11.32
CA TYR A 281 8.70 -13.98 11.54
C TYR A 281 9.48 -13.93 12.86
N THR A 282 10.61 -13.23 12.84
CA THR A 282 11.35 -12.80 14.03
C THR A 282 11.25 -11.29 14.15
N ASN A 283 10.88 -10.78 15.32
CA ASN A 283 10.95 -9.34 15.62
C ASN A 283 12.36 -9.02 16.12
N VAL A 284 12.98 -7.99 15.55
CA VAL A 284 14.30 -7.50 15.97
C VAL A 284 14.24 -6.02 16.31
N GLU A 285 15.12 -5.59 17.21
CA GLU A 285 15.31 -4.17 17.51
C GLU A 285 15.93 -3.46 16.28
N PRO A 286 15.50 -2.22 15.95
CA PRO A 286 16.11 -1.40 14.88
C PRO A 286 17.64 -1.25 15.02
N GLU A 287 18.15 -1.28 16.25
CA GLU A 287 19.57 -1.22 16.61
C GLU A 287 20.38 -2.41 16.05
N SER A 288 19.73 -3.53 15.73
CA SER A 288 20.38 -4.69 15.12
C SER A 288 20.56 -4.60 13.60
N LEU A 289 19.92 -3.62 12.95
CA LEU A 289 19.91 -3.46 11.49
C LEU A 289 20.87 -2.37 11.02
N THR A 290 21.31 -2.45 9.76
CA THR A 290 22.05 -1.36 9.09
C THR A 290 21.11 -0.23 8.69
N GLY A 291 21.65 0.98 8.46
CA GLY A 291 20.85 2.12 7.98
C GLY A 291 20.12 1.83 6.67
N ALA A 292 20.76 1.12 5.73
CA ALA A 292 20.15 0.71 4.47
C ALA A 292 19.00 -0.29 4.65
N GLN A 293 19.09 -1.18 5.64
CA GLN A 293 17.99 -2.09 5.99
C GLN A 293 16.81 -1.32 6.60
N LEU A 294 17.06 -0.34 7.47
CA LEU A 294 15.98 0.50 8.03
C LEU A 294 15.21 1.25 6.93
N LEU A 295 15.88 1.75 5.90
CA LEU A 295 15.24 2.40 4.75
C LEU A 295 14.53 1.42 3.78
N SER A 296 14.63 0.12 4.05
CA SER A 296 13.86 -0.93 3.37
C SER A 296 12.67 -1.40 4.22
N VAL A 297 12.17 -0.55 5.13
CA VAL A 297 10.96 -0.76 5.93
C VAL A 297 9.93 0.30 5.56
N GLU A 298 8.70 -0.13 5.28
CA GLU A 298 7.58 0.70 4.80
C GLU A 298 7.29 1.87 5.75
N GLY A 299 7.12 1.58 7.03
CA GLY A 299 6.83 2.55 8.08
C GLY A 299 7.97 3.54 8.33
N ILE A 300 9.23 3.13 8.16
CA ILE A 300 10.37 4.06 8.26
C ILE A 300 10.33 5.06 7.12
N ASN A 301 10.07 4.60 5.89
CA ASN A 301 9.90 5.49 4.75
C ASN A 301 8.71 6.44 4.94
N ALA A 302 7.58 5.93 5.44
CA ALA A 302 6.39 6.72 5.73
C ALA A 302 6.68 7.82 6.76
N ILE A 303 7.36 7.49 7.86
CA ILE A 303 7.74 8.45 8.91
C ILE A 303 8.69 9.52 8.35
N ILE A 304 9.69 9.15 7.55
CA ILE A 304 10.60 10.13 6.95
C ILE A 304 9.83 11.12 6.09
N LEU A 305 8.96 10.64 5.20
CA LEU A 305 8.16 11.50 4.32
C LEU A 305 7.18 12.37 5.12
N HIS A 306 6.52 11.81 6.14
CA HIS A 306 5.61 12.53 7.02
C HIS A 306 6.32 13.65 7.77
N ARG A 307 7.46 13.33 8.42
CA ARG A 307 8.26 14.33 9.14
C ARG A 307 8.74 15.44 8.23
N ILE A 308 9.21 15.12 7.02
CA ILE A 308 9.56 16.16 6.05
C ILE A 308 8.32 17.02 5.73
N ALA A 309 7.16 16.41 5.52
CA ALA A 309 5.95 17.12 5.18
C ALA A 309 5.47 18.09 6.29
N THR A 310 5.72 17.75 7.56
CA THR A 310 5.21 18.50 8.73
C THR A 310 6.26 19.38 9.43
N GLU A 311 7.53 19.02 9.39
CA GLU A 311 8.62 19.72 10.11
C GLU A 311 9.37 20.72 9.22
N VAL A 312 9.40 20.50 7.89
CA VAL A 312 10.04 21.42 6.95
C VAL A 312 9.01 22.49 6.51
N PRO A 313 9.36 23.80 6.45
CA PRO A 313 8.45 24.84 5.98
C PRO A 313 7.91 24.55 4.58
N GLY A 314 6.59 24.45 4.43
CA GLY A 314 5.94 24.06 3.16
C GLY A 314 6.29 22.64 2.70
N GLY A 315 6.70 21.76 3.63
CA GLY A 315 7.25 20.44 3.35
C GLY A 315 6.31 19.54 2.54
N LYS A 316 5.01 19.55 2.86
CA LYS A 316 4.00 18.75 2.14
C LYS A 316 4.04 19.00 0.63
N ASP A 317 3.91 20.25 0.20
CA ASP A 317 3.93 20.61 -1.22
C ASP A 317 5.27 20.28 -1.86
N LYS A 318 6.38 20.47 -1.13
CA LYS A 318 7.72 20.12 -1.60
C LYS A 318 7.86 18.61 -1.84
N VAL A 319 7.34 17.76 -0.95
CA VAL A 319 7.34 16.28 -1.09
C VAL A 319 6.52 15.87 -2.31
N PHE A 320 5.28 16.35 -2.46
CA PHE A 320 4.44 16.02 -3.61
C PHE A 320 5.02 16.56 -4.93
N LYS A 321 5.64 17.74 -4.91
CA LYS A 321 6.36 18.29 -6.08
C LYS A 321 7.57 17.43 -6.45
N ALA A 322 8.36 16.98 -5.47
CA ALA A 322 9.46 16.04 -5.73
C ALA A 322 8.95 14.72 -6.31
N PHE A 323 7.86 14.18 -5.75
CA PHE A 323 7.20 12.97 -6.24
C PHE A 323 6.77 13.09 -7.71
N THR A 324 6.04 14.14 -8.05
CA THR A 324 5.47 14.35 -9.40
C THR A 324 6.52 14.74 -10.45
N SER A 325 7.60 15.42 -10.04
CA SER A 325 8.68 15.89 -10.92
C SER A 325 9.85 14.91 -11.08
N THR A 326 9.89 13.82 -10.32
CA THR A 326 10.91 12.78 -10.46
C THR A 326 10.82 12.13 -11.85
N ARG A 327 11.92 12.20 -12.62
CA ARG A 327 11.95 11.81 -14.04
C ARG A 327 11.62 10.33 -14.26
N TRP A 328 12.17 9.45 -13.43
CA TRP A 328 12.01 7.99 -13.55
C TRP A 328 10.87 7.49 -12.67
N LYS A 329 9.62 7.89 -13.00
CA LYS A 329 8.42 7.57 -12.21
C LYS A 329 8.19 6.07 -11.98
N LEU A 330 8.68 5.22 -12.89
CA LEU A 330 8.54 3.75 -12.78
C LEU A 330 9.50 3.13 -11.77
N PHE A 331 10.60 3.79 -11.42
CA PHE A 331 11.66 3.21 -10.59
C PHE A 331 12.02 4.14 -9.44
N ARG A 332 11.00 4.72 -8.80
CA ARG A 332 11.20 5.53 -7.60
C ARG A 332 11.51 4.64 -6.40
N ASP A 333 12.30 5.21 -5.51
CA ASP A 333 12.53 4.79 -4.15
C ASP A 333 12.73 6.04 -3.28
N LEU A 334 12.87 5.86 -1.97
CA LEU A 334 13.08 6.99 -1.06
C LEU A 334 14.30 7.84 -1.47
N SER A 335 15.39 7.22 -1.95
CA SER A 335 16.61 7.94 -2.37
C SER A 335 16.35 8.86 -3.54
N THR A 336 15.60 8.41 -4.55
CA THR A 336 15.27 9.24 -5.71
C THR A 336 14.39 10.43 -5.35
N ILE A 337 13.42 10.24 -4.45
CA ILE A 337 12.51 11.30 -4.02
C ILE A 337 13.23 12.33 -3.14
N THR A 338 13.92 11.87 -2.10
CA THR A 338 14.65 12.75 -1.17
C THR A 338 15.77 13.51 -1.90
N LYS A 339 16.45 12.88 -2.85
CA LYS A 339 17.48 13.55 -3.66
C LYS A 339 16.89 14.61 -4.57
N GLN A 340 15.74 14.34 -5.18
CA GLN A 340 15.03 15.32 -6.00
C GLN A 340 14.52 16.49 -5.14
N LEU A 341 14.01 16.19 -3.94
CA LEU A 341 13.58 17.18 -2.95
C LEU A 341 14.72 18.11 -2.54
N CYS A 342 15.87 17.56 -2.13
CA CYS A 342 17.08 18.31 -1.78
C CYS A 342 17.61 19.14 -2.96
N ARG A 343 17.53 18.61 -4.18
CA ARG A 343 17.93 19.37 -5.39
C ARG A 343 17.04 20.57 -5.65
N GLN A 344 15.74 20.45 -5.34
CA GLN A 344 14.75 21.52 -5.54
C GLN A 344 14.73 22.54 -4.41
N ASN A 345 15.20 22.15 -3.22
CA ASN A 345 15.14 22.97 -2.01
C ASN A 345 16.48 22.88 -1.25
N PRO A 346 17.54 23.54 -1.76
CA PRO A 346 18.87 23.43 -1.17
C PRO A 346 18.95 23.92 0.28
N ASP A 347 18.12 24.89 0.64
CA ASP A 347 18.09 25.48 1.99
C ASP A 347 17.51 24.51 3.05
N ASP A 348 16.72 23.53 2.63
CA ASP A 348 16.11 22.53 3.53
C ASP A 348 16.98 21.28 3.71
N ILE A 349 18.14 21.18 3.02
CA ILE A 349 18.96 19.96 3.00
C ILE A 349 19.34 19.51 4.41
N ALA A 350 19.72 20.43 5.29
CA ALA A 350 20.13 20.10 6.65
C ALA A 350 18.98 19.46 7.45
N ALA A 351 17.76 20.03 7.38
CA ALA A 351 16.58 19.51 8.06
C ALA A 351 16.16 18.14 7.49
N ILE A 352 16.13 18.00 6.17
CA ILE A 352 15.81 16.73 5.50
C ILE A 352 16.84 15.66 5.86
N ALA A 353 18.13 16.01 5.83
CA ALA A 353 19.22 15.10 6.17
C ALA A 353 19.13 14.65 7.63
N GLN A 354 18.85 15.57 8.56
CA GLN A 354 18.68 15.23 9.97
C GLN A 354 17.54 14.22 10.19
N ILE A 355 16.38 14.41 9.54
CA ILE A 355 15.26 13.46 9.63
C ILE A 355 15.67 12.05 9.19
N ILE A 356 16.40 11.95 8.08
CA ILE A 356 16.89 10.65 7.56
C ILE A 356 17.93 10.05 8.52
N ASP A 357 18.84 10.85 9.06
CA ASP A 357 19.89 10.39 9.96
C ASP A 357 19.31 9.82 11.26
N GLU A 358 18.36 10.55 11.86
CA GLU A 358 17.64 10.10 13.06
C GLU A 358 16.87 8.80 12.82
N ARG A 359 16.18 8.68 11.67
CA ARG A 359 15.41 7.46 11.34
C ARG A 359 16.27 6.28 10.89
N THR A 360 17.55 6.52 10.63
CA THR A 360 18.54 5.47 10.38
C THR A 360 19.51 5.28 11.53
N LEU A 361 19.24 5.91 12.68
CA LEU A 361 20.05 5.83 13.90
C LEU A 361 21.52 6.22 13.68
N GLY A 362 21.81 7.12 12.74
CA GLY A 362 23.19 7.50 12.42
C GLY A 362 23.98 6.42 11.67
N LYS A 363 23.36 5.34 11.20
CA LYS A 363 24.09 4.15 10.70
C LYS A 363 24.43 4.16 9.22
N LEU A 364 23.96 5.16 8.47
CA LEU A 364 24.34 5.30 7.08
C LEU A 364 25.79 5.81 6.98
N SER A 365 26.58 5.17 6.12
CA SER A 365 27.87 5.75 5.72
C SER A 365 27.66 7.00 4.88
N ASP A 366 28.63 7.92 4.87
CA ASP A 366 28.56 9.14 4.04
C ASP A 366 28.30 8.84 2.56
N LYS A 367 28.83 7.71 2.06
CA LYS A 367 28.61 7.27 0.68
C LYS A 367 27.15 6.91 0.45
N GLU A 368 26.53 6.18 1.37
CA GLU A 368 25.12 5.83 1.30
C GLU A 368 24.26 7.08 1.48
N PHE A 369 24.59 7.94 2.44
CA PHE A 369 23.84 9.17 2.74
C PHE A 369 23.75 10.12 1.54
N LYS A 370 24.85 10.27 0.79
CA LYS A 370 24.90 11.06 -0.46
C LYS A 370 23.93 10.56 -1.53
N SER A 371 23.50 9.31 -1.48
CA SER A 371 22.46 8.81 -2.40
C SER A 371 21.08 9.43 -2.13
N TYR A 372 20.82 9.87 -0.89
CA TYR A 372 19.56 10.48 -0.47
C TYR A 372 19.58 12.01 -0.53
N ILE A 373 20.68 12.67 -0.18
CA ILE A 373 20.73 14.15 -0.12
C ILE A 373 21.53 14.80 -1.25
N GLY A 374 22.21 13.99 -2.07
CA GLY A 374 23.07 14.48 -3.16
C GLY A 374 24.48 14.86 -2.70
N SER A 375 25.09 15.82 -3.39
CA SER A 375 26.50 16.21 -3.18
C SER A 375 26.74 17.71 -3.36
N SER A 376 25.72 18.53 -3.10
CA SER A 376 25.81 19.99 -3.03
C SER A 376 26.73 20.41 -1.88
N ALA A 377 27.07 21.71 -1.82
CA ALA A 377 27.85 22.26 -0.70
C ALA A 377 27.15 22.03 0.64
N ALA A 378 25.85 22.36 0.74
CA ALA A 378 25.05 22.12 1.95
C ALA A 378 25.01 20.64 2.38
N ALA A 379 24.95 19.70 1.42
CA ALA A 379 25.01 18.28 1.73
C ALA A 379 26.38 17.85 2.29
N ARG A 380 27.47 18.42 1.78
CA ARG A 380 28.82 18.15 2.31
C ARG A 380 29.00 18.76 3.68
N GLU A 381 28.55 19.99 3.89
CA GLU A 381 28.58 20.67 5.17
C GLU A 381 27.83 19.89 6.25
N PHE A 382 26.63 19.38 5.94
CA PHE A 382 25.90 18.49 6.85
C PHE A 382 26.72 17.25 7.22
N LEU A 383 27.31 16.55 6.24
CA LEU A 383 28.09 15.33 6.49
C LEU A 383 29.37 15.61 7.30
N GLU A 384 30.04 16.74 7.05
CA GLU A 384 31.19 17.17 7.84
C GLU A 384 30.80 17.44 9.30
N ASN A 385 29.69 18.13 9.53
CA ASN A 385 29.19 18.41 10.89
C ASN A 385 28.72 17.15 11.60
N ARG A 386 28.05 16.24 10.89
CA ARG A 386 27.65 14.92 11.38
C ARG A 386 28.86 14.10 11.85
N LYS A 387 29.93 14.08 11.07
CA LYS A 387 31.18 13.39 11.43
C LYS A 387 31.81 13.99 12.70
N LYS A 388 31.91 15.31 12.78
CA LYS A 388 32.43 16.00 13.98
C LYS A 388 31.60 15.68 15.23
N ALA A 389 30.27 15.64 15.10
CA ALA A 389 29.39 15.30 16.21
C ALA A 389 29.63 13.86 16.70
N ALA A 390 29.77 12.90 15.78
CA ALA A 390 30.09 11.51 16.13
C ALA A 390 31.46 11.37 16.82
N GLU A 391 32.48 12.09 16.35
CA GLU A 391 33.81 12.11 16.97
C GLU A 391 33.78 12.71 18.39
N ALA A 392 33.03 13.80 18.59
CA ALA A 392 32.87 14.42 19.91
C ALA A 392 32.13 13.54 20.93
N THR A 393 31.16 12.73 20.49
CA THR A 393 30.49 11.76 21.38
C THR A 393 31.43 10.64 21.84
N VAL A 394 32.29 10.15 20.95
CA VAL A 394 33.30 9.13 21.28
C VAL A 394 34.34 9.68 22.26
N GLU A 395 34.74 10.94 22.11
CA GLU A 395 35.63 11.61 23.07
C GLU A 395 34.96 11.79 24.44
N ALA A 396 33.66 12.11 24.50
CA ALA A 396 32.91 12.25 25.75
C ALA A 396 32.70 10.91 26.50
N ASP A 397 32.43 9.82 25.79
CA ASP A 397 32.28 8.46 26.38
C ASP A 397 33.62 7.84 26.82
N SER A 398 34.75 8.43 26.40
CA SER A 398 36.09 8.03 26.88
C SER A 398 36.45 8.62 28.25
N GLY A 399 35.59 9.46 28.83
CA GLY A 399 35.67 9.87 30.23
C GLY A 399 35.02 8.83 31.15
N ASP A 400 35.79 8.27 32.10
CA ASP A 400 35.33 7.30 33.10
C ASP A 400 34.05 7.77 33.83
N VAL A 401 32.89 7.29 33.40
CA VAL A 401 31.64 7.40 34.17
C VAL A 401 31.43 6.08 34.92
N LYS A 402 31.79 6.08 36.21
CA LYS A 402 31.37 5.03 37.15
C LYS A 402 29.85 5.05 37.28
N ALA A 403 29.18 4.10 36.63
CA ALA A 403 27.75 3.88 36.80
C ALA A 403 27.44 3.38 38.23
N SER A 404 26.92 4.26 39.07
CA SER A 404 26.25 3.88 40.33
C SER A 404 24.73 3.99 40.15
N GLY A 405 24.10 2.92 39.66
CA GLY A 405 22.65 2.85 39.55
C GLY A 405 22.18 1.40 39.51
N LYS A 406 21.43 0.98 40.53
CA LYS A 406 20.78 -0.34 40.55
C LYS A 406 19.75 -0.43 39.41
N PRO A 407 19.58 -1.59 38.76
CA PRO A 407 18.57 -1.76 37.72
C PRO A 407 17.17 -1.62 38.32
N PHE A 408 16.31 -0.83 37.64
CA PHE A 408 14.88 -0.79 37.93
C PHE A 408 14.21 -1.99 37.28
N ASP A 409 13.60 -2.82 38.11
CA ASP A 409 12.82 -3.99 37.72
C ASP A 409 11.42 -3.50 37.29
N ILE A 410 11.23 -3.25 36.00
CA ILE A 410 9.93 -2.85 35.43
C ILE A 410 9.20 -4.12 34.99
N LYS A 411 8.20 -4.55 35.78
CA LYS A 411 7.24 -5.57 35.36
C LYS A 411 6.28 -4.95 34.35
N VAL A 412 6.40 -5.37 33.09
CA VAL A 412 5.41 -5.08 32.03
C VAL A 412 4.25 -6.06 32.16
N TYR A 413 3.07 -5.56 32.52
CA TYR A 413 1.82 -6.31 32.41
C TYR A 413 1.33 -6.25 30.96
N THR A 414 1.20 -7.40 30.31
CA THR A 414 0.59 -7.55 28.98
C THR A 414 -0.84 -8.03 29.13
N ASP A 415 -1.75 -7.09 29.37
CA ASP A 415 -3.18 -7.33 29.20
C ASP A 415 -3.58 -6.88 27.79
N GLY A 416 -4.13 -7.80 26.99
CA GLY A 416 -4.88 -7.44 25.77
C GLY A 416 -4.57 -8.31 24.57
N ALA A 417 -5.52 -9.19 24.25
CA ALA A 417 -5.49 -10.09 23.11
C ALA A 417 -5.27 -9.38 21.77
N ASN A 418 -4.42 -9.96 20.94
CA ASN A 418 -4.21 -9.60 19.54
C ASN A 418 -5.47 -9.97 18.71
N PRO A 419 -6.19 -9.02 18.10
CA PRO A 419 -7.33 -9.33 17.24
C PRO A 419 -6.93 -9.87 15.85
N PHE A 420 -5.63 -10.02 15.56
CA PHE A 420 -5.11 -10.48 14.26
C PHE A 420 -4.48 -11.88 14.30
N SER A 421 -4.77 -12.70 15.31
CA SER A 421 -4.46 -14.14 15.22
C SER A 421 -5.60 -14.87 14.51
N VAL A 422 -5.42 -15.14 13.22
CA VAL A 422 -6.16 -16.20 12.52
C VAL A 422 -5.68 -17.54 13.08
N LYS A 423 -6.61 -18.41 13.47
CA LYS A 423 -6.32 -19.81 13.82
C LYS A 423 -6.25 -20.66 12.57
#